data_AF-A0A2H3LBU8-F1
#
_entry.id   AF-A0A2H3LBU8-F1
#
_cell.length_a   1.000
_cell.length_b   1.000
_cell.length_c   1.000
_cell.angle_alpha   90.00
_cell.angle_beta   90.00
_cell.angle_gamma   90.00
#
_symmetry.space_group_name_H-M   'P 1'
#
loop_
_entity.id
_entity.type
_entity.pdbx_description
1 polymer ?
#
loop_
_entity_poly.entity_id
_entity_poly.type
_entity_poly.pdbx_seq_one_letter_code
_entity_poly.pdbx_strand_id
1 'polypeptide(L)'
;MGRGVKHVQLHWIGSTELRVVSDIDEGVSPIVQAEEMVIRRYMQHVTWPHRRVQLFVLQDLSPLTRQLDLTLASVPGGTTMIASRPVINLYDLAHPERCNVFVNQQAMELAGYWDDLLAVQGLLAHEHAHPLAENMTTHASRSLRTRLAFRPTGSGDGLPQASRLETLLSELLERLVISAPREIFTNQLTLETGFDQALLHLNRRNVANAGRSLAGRAQLRNLLEQDVASGNRSEQVVGQILLGGDLESHLVLAMEIAPFVRAGHDHAARELLRVLEREIFPQLEPQVAPAFAAINRLYIDLAPDLSVEALVTWGQQVAAHLVTALAEHELLVEATVESRYEPGA
;
A
#
# COMPACT_ATOMS: atom_id res chain seq x y z
N MET A 1 8.46 11.90 -32.95
CA MET A 1 7.49 10.88 -33.36
C MET A 1 6.37 10.88 -32.34
N GLY A 2 5.13 11.19 -32.74
CA GLY A 2 4.01 11.28 -31.80
C GLY A 2 3.66 9.89 -31.26
N ARG A 3 3.66 9.71 -29.93
CA ARG A 3 3.04 8.56 -29.27
C ARG A 3 1.53 8.67 -29.49
N GLY A 4 1.03 8.00 -30.53
CA GLY A 4 -0.40 7.91 -30.84
C GLY A 4 -1.01 6.65 -30.23
N VAL A 5 -2.33 6.65 -30.06
CA VAL A 5 -3.09 5.43 -29.74
C VAL A 5 -2.85 4.42 -30.85
N LYS A 6 -2.42 3.21 -30.47
CA LYS A 6 -2.08 2.12 -31.38
C LYS A 6 -3.20 1.08 -31.49
N HIS A 7 -3.89 0.83 -30.38
CA HIS A 7 -4.98 -0.14 -30.33
C HIS A 7 -6.21 0.42 -29.61
N VAL A 8 -7.37 0.13 -30.20
CA VAL A 8 -8.68 0.29 -29.55
C VAL A 8 -9.45 -1.02 -29.74
N GLN A 9 -9.87 -1.64 -28.65
CA GLN A 9 -10.67 -2.88 -28.67
C GLN A 9 -11.91 -2.73 -27.78
N LEU A 10 -12.98 -3.44 -28.15
CA LEU A 10 -14.25 -3.44 -27.42
C LEU A 10 -14.66 -4.88 -27.16
N HIS A 11 -14.92 -5.20 -25.90
CA HIS A 11 -15.35 -6.52 -25.45
C HIS A 11 -16.63 -6.39 -24.62
N TRP A 12 -17.52 -7.37 -24.74
CA TRP A 12 -18.74 -7.46 -23.94
C TRP A 12 -18.65 -8.64 -22.99
N ILE A 13 -18.81 -8.36 -21.69
CA ILE A 13 -18.73 -9.33 -20.61
C ILE A 13 -20.02 -9.23 -19.83
N GLY A 14 -21.00 -10.09 -20.16
CA GLY A 14 -22.35 -9.97 -19.63
C GLY A 14 -22.94 -8.58 -19.94
N SER A 15 -23.26 -7.81 -18.90
CA SER A 15 -23.79 -6.44 -18.99
C SER A 15 -22.73 -5.34 -19.06
N THR A 16 -21.44 -5.68 -19.02
CA THR A 16 -20.33 -4.71 -18.93
C THR A 16 -19.58 -4.61 -20.25
N GLU A 17 -19.34 -3.38 -20.68
CA GLU A 17 -18.49 -3.04 -21.82
C GLU A 17 -17.06 -2.80 -21.34
N LEU A 18 -16.10 -3.61 -21.81
CA LEU A 18 -14.68 -3.37 -21.61
C LEU A 18 -14.11 -2.67 -22.85
N ARG A 19 -13.61 -1.44 -22.66
CA ARG A 19 -12.90 -0.67 -23.70
C ARG A 19 -11.42 -0.68 -23.42
N VAL A 20 -10.63 -1.18 -24.35
CA VAL A 20 -9.17 -1.22 -24.23
C VAL A 20 -8.58 -0.13 -25.11
N VAL A 21 -7.73 0.71 -24.55
CA VAL A 21 -6.95 1.73 -25.26
C VAL A 21 -5.48 1.48 -24.94
N SER A 22 -4.63 1.39 -25.97
CA SER A 22 -3.21 1.14 -25.75
C SER A 22 -2.32 1.96 -26.70
N ASP A 23 -1.17 2.41 -26.19
CA ASP A 23 -0.11 3.07 -26.95
C ASP A 23 1.14 2.19 -27.15
N ILE A 24 1.06 0.90 -26.81
CA ILE A 24 2.13 -0.10 -26.96
C ILE A 24 1.73 -1.14 -28.01
N ASP A 25 2.70 -1.74 -28.70
CA ASP A 25 2.45 -2.64 -29.84
C ASP A 25 2.25 -4.11 -29.46
N GLU A 26 2.90 -4.56 -28.39
CA GLU A 26 3.00 -5.98 -28.01
C GLU A 26 2.66 -6.18 -26.53
N GLY A 27 2.33 -7.41 -26.13
CA GLY A 27 2.07 -7.77 -24.73
C GLY A 27 0.71 -7.32 -24.16
N VAL A 28 -0.13 -6.63 -24.94
CA VAL A 28 -1.45 -6.16 -24.47
C VAL A 28 -2.44 -7.30 -24.25
N SER A 29 -2.43 -8.33 -25.12
CA SER A 29 -3.46 -9.39 -25.10
C SER A 29 -3.55 -10.17 -23.78
N PRO A 30 -2.44 -10.60 -23.14
CA PRO A 30 -2.50 -11.23 -21.81
C PRO A 30 -3.14 -10.34 -20.74
N ILE A 31 -2.87 -9.02 -20.76
CA ILE A 31 -3.46 -8.07 -19.81
C ILE A 31 -4.98 -7.96 -20.03
N VAL A 32 -5.43 -7.89 -21.28
CA VAL A 32 -6.87 -7.88 -21.61
C VAL A 32 -7.55 -9.17 -21.14
N GLN A 33 -6.92 -10.33 -21.36
CA GLN A 33 -7.46 -11.61 -20.89
C GLN A 33 -7.57 -11.68 -19.36
N ALA A 34 -6.56 -11.18 -18.65
CA ALA A 34 -6.61 -11.06 -17.19
C ALA A 34 -7.77 -10.16 -16.75
N GLU A 35 -7.92 -8.99 -17.36
CA GLU A 35 -8.99 -8.04 -17.07
C GLU A 35 -10.37 -8.64 -17.32
N GLU A 36 -10.58 -9.32 -18.45
CA GLU A 36 -11.83 -10.01 -18.75
C GLU A 36 -12.18 -11.04 -17.67
N MET A 37 -11.18 -11.81 -17.22
CA MET A 37 -11.36 -12.81 -16.18
C MET A 37 -11.74 -12.17 -14.84
N VAL A 38 -11.09 -11.04 -14.50
CA VAL A 38 -11.39 -10.27 -13.28
C VAL A 38 -12.83 -9.78 -13.28
N ILE A 39 -13.26 -9.13 -14.36
CA ILE A 39 -14.64 -8.64 -14.51
C ILE A 39 -15.64 -9.80 -14.40
N ARG A 40 -15.43 -10.91 -15.13
CA ARG A 40 -16.33 -12.08 -15.08
C ARG A 40 -16.48 -12.62 -13.67
N ARG A 41 -15.38 -12.70 -12.91
CA ARG A 41 -15.38 -13.24 -11.55
C ARG A 41 -16.12 -12.32 -10.60
N TYR A 42 -15.82 -11.02 -10.59
CA TYR A 42 -16.54 -10.07 -9.73
C TYR A 42 -18.04 -10.05 -10.03
N MET A 43 -18.44 -10.07 -11.31
CA MET A 43 -19.86 -10.14 -11.69
C MET A 43 -20.61 -11.36 -11.12
N GLN A 44 -19.90 -12.44 -10.76
CA GLN A 44 -20.51 -13.65 -10.19
C GLN A 44 -20.63 -13.60 -8.67
N HIS A 45 -19.78 -12.83 -7.98
CA HIS A 45 -19.61 -12.89 -6.52
C HIS A 45 -20.09 -11.64 -5.79
N VAL A 46 -20.11 -10.49 -6.46
CA VAL A 46 -20.47 -9.20 -5.84
C VAL A 46 -21.48 -8.46 -6.69
N THR A 47 -22.14 -7.47 -6.09
CA THR A 47 -22.96 -6.51 -6.83
C THR A 47 -22.04 -5.65 -7.69
N TRP A 48 -21.84 -6.05 -8.94
CA TRP A 48 -21.01 -5.33 -9.90
C TRP A 48 -21.73 -4.10 -10.47
N PRO A 49 -21.31 -2.87 -10.13
CA PRO A 49 -22.02 -1.66 -10.55
C PRO A 49 -21.57 -1.16 -11.93
N HIS A 50 -20.39 -1.58 -12.40
CA HIS A 50 -19.74 -1.02 -13.56
C HIS A 50 -20.42 -1.47 -14.87
N ARG A 51 -21.01 -0.51 -15.59
CA ARG A 51 -21.51 -0.72 -16.95
C ARG A 51 -20.40 -0.61 -17.98
N ARG A 52 -19.37 0.19 -17.68
CA ARG A 52 -18.20 0.38 -18.53
C ARG A 52 -16.92 0.31 -17.71
N VAL A 53 -15.98 -0.49 -18.19
CA VAL A 53 -14.60 -0.50 -17.74
C VAL A 53 -13.72 0.01 -18.89
N GLN A 54 -12.88 1.00 -18.62
CA GLN A 54 -11.89 1.52 -19.55
C GLN A 54 -10.51 1.07 -19.09
N LEU A 55 -9.86 0.20 -19.86
CA LEU A 55 -8.52 -0.28 -19.61
C LEU A 55 -7.53 0.47 -20.51
N PHE A 56 -6.67 1.28 -19.91
CA PHE A 56 -5.58 2.00 -20.57
C PHE A 56 -4.28 1.24 -20.34
N VAL A 57 -3.74 0.59 -21.38
CA VAL A 57 -2.44 -0.09 -21.31
C VAL A 57 -1.39 0.81 -21.94
N LEU A 58 -0.64 1.50 -21.10
CA LEU A 58 0.26 2.58 -21.49
C LEU A 58 1.72 2.20 -21.27
N GLN A 59 2.61 2.73 -22.10
CA GLN A 59 4.05 2.61 -21.90
C GLN A 59 4.48 3.16 -20.53
N ASP A 60 3.93 4.32 -20.16
CA ASP A 60 4.11 4.99 -18.88
C ASP A 60 2.88 5.87 -18.55
N LEU A 61 2.73 6.29 -17.29
CA LEU A 61 1.57 7.09 -16.84
C LEU A 61 1.76 8.60 -16.98
N SER A 62 2.80 9.07 -17.69
CA SER A 62 3.02 10.51 -17.88
C SER A 62 1.81 11.26 -18.48
N PRO A 63 1.03 10.69 -19.43
CA PRO A 63 -0.18 11.35 -19.91
C PRO A 63 -1.21 11.59 -18.82
N LEU A 64 -1.40 10.61 -17.93
CA LEU A 64 -2.33 10.71 -16.80
C LEU A 64 -1.82 11.74 -15.79
N THR A 65 -0.54 11.67 -15.40
CA THR A 65 0.10 12.65 -14.50
C THR A 65 -0.13 14.08 -15.00
N ARG A 66 0.11 14.36 -16.29
CA ARG A 66 -0.12 15.69 -16.88
C ARG A 66 -1.59 16.12 -16.81
N GLN A 67 -2.54 15.22 -17.01
CA GLN A 67 -3.97 15.56 -16.91
C GLN A 67 -4.37 15.87 -15.46
N LEU A 68 -3.85 15.10 -14.50
CA LEU A 68 -4.13 15.32 -13.08
C LEU A 68 -3.48 16.62 -12.58
N ASP A 69 -2.26 16.94 -13.00
CA ASP A 69 -1.60 18.22 -12.68
C ASP A 69 -2.42 19.44 -13.15
N LEU A 70 -3.18 19.31 -14.24
CA LEU A 70 -4.04 20.37 -14.77
C LEU A 70 -5.39 20.49 -14.04
N THR A 71 -5.83 19.43 -13.36
CA THR A 71 -7.22 19.31 -12.87
C THR A 71 -7.33 19.27 -11.35
N LEU A 72 -6.31 18.73 -10.67
CA LEU A 72 -6.31 18.49 -9.23
C LEU A 72 -5.11 19.21 -8.62
N ALA A 73 -5.37 20.37 -8.01
CA ALA A 73 -4.43 20.92 -7.04
C ALA A 73 -4.34 19.93 -5.87
N SER A 74 -3.15 19.35 -5.66
CA SER A 74 -2.77 18.45 -4.55
C SER A 74 -3.51 17.11 -4.46
N VAL A 75 -3.05 16.11 -5.21
CA VAL A 75 -3.22 14.69 -4.83
C VAL A 75 -2.27 14.41 -3.65
N PRO A 76 -2.74 13.86 -2.51
CA PRO A 76 -1.86 13.44 -1.42
C PRO A 76 -0.79 12.46 -1.92
N GLY A 77 0.49 12.71 -1.60
CA GLY A 77 1.64 11.95 -2.13
C GLY A 77 2.23 12.46 -3.46
N GLY A 78 1.58 13.44 -4.11
CA GLY A 78 2.04 14.04 -5.37
C GLY A 78 1.84 13.14 -6.59
N THR A 79 1.84 13.74 -7.78
CA THR A 79 1.66 13.03 -9.05
C THR A 79 2.85 12.14 -9.43
N THR A 80 3.97 12.27 -8.73
CA THR A 80 5.16 11.42 -8.83
C THR A 80 4.90 9.99 -8.35
N MET A 81 4.10 9.80 -7.30
CA MET A 81 3.72 8.46 -6.83
C MET A 81 2.83 7.72 -7.82
N ILE A 82 2.05 8.45 -8.63
CA ILE A 82 1.21 7.86 -9.68
C ILE A 82 2.10 7.25 -10.77
N ALA A 83 3.17 7.95 -11.15
CA ALA A 83 4.06 7.53 -12.24
C ALA A 83 4.81 6.21 -11.96
N SER A 84 5.01 5.84 -10.69
CA SER A 84 5.70 4.61 -10.30
C SER A 84 4.78 3.42 -10.06
N ARG A 85 3.45 3.61 -10.07
CA ARG A 85 2.52 2.50 -9.84
C ARG A 85 2.39 1.60 -11.08
N PRO A 86 2.43 0.27 -10.91
CA PRO A 86 2.20 -0.67 -12.02
C PRO A 86 0.77 -0.65 -12.56
N VAL A 87 -0.23 -0.54 -11.68
CA VAL A 87 -1.64 -0.43 -12.03
C VAL A 87 -2.31 0.60 -11.11
N ILE A 88 -3.27 1.36 -11.64
CA ILE A 88 -4.11 2.28 -10.87
C ILE A 88 -5.55 2.21 -11.39
N ASN A 89 -6.51 2.08 -10.49
CA ASN A 89 -7.92 2.35 -10.80
C ASN A 89 -8.33 3.75 -10.35
N LEU A 90 -8.82 4.56 -11.31
CA LEU A 90 -9.50 5.83 -11.04
C LEU A 90 -11.01 5.65 -11.12
N TYR A 91 -11.65 5.81 -9.97
CA TYR A 91 -13.08 5.65 -9.79
C TYR A 91 -13.70 6.90 -9.14
N ASP A 92 -14.96 7.14 -9.48
CA ASP A 92 -15.81 8.15 -8.85
C ASP A 92 -16.96 7.43 -8.16
N LEU A 93 -17.03 7.51 -6.82
CA LEU A 93 -18.08 6.88 -6.03
C LEU A 93 -19.47 7.47 -6.32
N ALA A 94 -19.56 8.68 -6.88
CA ALA A 94 -20.81 9.26 -7.34
C ALA A 94 -21.28 8.70 -8.70
N HIS A 95 -20.37 8.14 -9.49
CA HIS A 95 -20.63 7.54 -10.80
C HIS A 95 -20.06 6.11 -10.88
N PRO A 96 -20.57 5.19 -10.03
CA PRO A 96 -20.01 3.85 -9.91
C PRO A 96 -20.22 3.00 -11.16
N GLU A 97 -20.97 3.48 -12.17
CA GLU A 97 -21.13 2.76 -13.42
C GLU A 97 -19.88 2.78 -14.33
N ARG A 98 -18.87 3.60 -13.99
CA ARG A 98 -17.62 3.75 -14.74
C ARG A 98 -16.41 3.38 -13.89
N CYS A 99 -15.51 2.61 -14.47
CA CYS A 99 -14.21 2.28 -13.89
C CYS A 99 -13.11 2.54 -14.93
N ASN A 100 -12.00 3.15 -14.53
CA ASN A 100 -10.88 3.45 -15.41
C ASN A 100 -9.60 2.87 -14.83
N VAL A 101 -9.10 1.80 -15.43
CA VAL A 101 -7.89 1.10 -15.02
C VAL A 101 -6.75 1.54 -15.92
N PHE A 102 -5.64 1.95 -15.33
CA PHE A 102 -4.42 2.35 -16.02
C PHE A 102 -3.30 1.38 -15.68
N VAL A 103 -2.72 0.74 -16.70
CA VAL A 103 -1.59 -0.17 -16.58
C VAL A 103 -0.35 0.54 -17.13
N ASN A 104 0.71 0.54 -16.33
CA ASN A 104 2.00 1.15 -16.62
C ASN A 104 3.01 0.07 -17.00
N GLN A 105 3.27 -0.13 -18.28
CA GLN A 105 4.16 -1.18 -18.76
C GLN A 105 5.56 -1.07 -18.12
N GLN A 106 6.16 0.12 -18.08
CA GLN A 106 7.51 0.28 -17.51
C GLN A 106 7.56 -0.10 -16.03
N ALA A 107 6.58 0.30 -15.24
CA ALA A 107 6.53 -0.06 -13.82
C ALA A 107 6.21 -1.55 -13.61
N MET A 108 5.35 -2.14 -14.46
CA MET A 108 5.07 -3.58 -14.46
C MET A 108 6.31 -4.41 -14.81
N GLU A 109 7.10 -4.00 -15.81
CA GLU A 109 8.35 -4.65 -16.19
C GLU A 109 9.40 -4.52 -15.09
N LEU A 110 9.57 -3.32 -14.51
CA LEU A 110 10.51 -3.08 -13.42
C LEU A 110 10.20 -3.91 -12.18
N ALA A 111 8.91 -4.06 -11.84
CA ALA A 111 8.46 -4.90 -10.74
C ALA A 111 8.40 -6.40 -11.11
N GLY A 112 8.61 -6.73 -12.38
CA GLY A 112 8.61 -8.09 -12.94
C GLY A 112 7.21 -8.73 -13.00
N TYR A 113 6.15 -7.92 -13.10
CA TYR A 113 4.76 -8.36 -13.21
C TYR A 113 4.29 -8.53 -14.66
N TRP A 114 4.92 -7.86 -15.62
CA TRP A 114 4.44 -7.78 -17.01
C TRP A 114 4.16 -9.15 -17.65
N ASP A 115 5.10 -10.09 -17.50
CA ASP A 115 4.99 -11.45 -18.05
C ASP A 115 4.45 -12.48 -17.05
N ASP A 116 3.98 -12.03 -15.88
CA ASP A 116 3.50 -12.87 -14.79
C ASP A 116 1.97 -12.74 -14.66
N LEU A 117 1.25 -13.53 -15.47
CA LEU A 117 -0.20 -13.42 -15.59
C LEU A 117 -0.92 -13.56 -14.24
N LEU A 118 -0.40 -14.37 -13.33
CA LEU A 118 -1.01 -14.56 -12.01
C LEU A 118 -0.85 -13.31 -11.13
N ALA A 119 0.31 -12.63 -11.21
CA ALA A 119 0.51 -11.35 -10.55
C ALA A 119 -0.35 -10.23 -11.18
N VAL A 120 -0.46 -10.20 -12.52
CA VAL A 120 -1.34 -9.26 -13.25
C VAL A 120 -2.79 -9.42 -12.78
N GLN A 121 -3.28 -10.66 -12.70
CA GLN A 121 -4.63 -10.95 -12.22
C GLN A 121 -4.83 -10.48 -10.78
N GLY A 122 -3.86 -10.70 -9.90
CA GLY A 122 -3.90 -10.22 -8.51
C GLY A 122 -3.98 -8.70 -8.43
N LEU A 123 -3.15 -7.99 -9.21
CA LEU A 123 -3.13 -6.52 -9.26
C LEU A 123 -4.45 -5.95 -9.78
N LEU A 124 -4.94 -6.45 -10.93
CA LEU A 124 -6.20 -5.99 -11.49
C LEU A 124 -7.37 -6.30 -10.55
N ALA A 125 -7.40 -7.49 -9.94
CA ALA A 125 -8.45 -7.86 -9.01
C ALA A 125 -8.45 -6.97 -7.76
N HIS A 126 -7.28 -6.66 -7.20
CA HIS A 126 -7.10 -5.73 -6.10
C HIS A 126 -7.62 -4.32 -6.47
N GLU A 127 -7.20 -3.79 -7.61
CA GLU A 127 -7.59 -2.46 -8.05
C GLU A 127 -9.10 -2.33 -8.33
N HIS A 128 -9.75 -3.39 -8.81
CA HIS A 128 -11.22 -3.45 -8.92
C HIS A 128 -11.92 -3.59 -7.57
N ALA A 129 -11.32 -4.26 -6.58
CA ALA A 129 -11.90 -4.36 -5.25
C ALA A 129 -11.96 -3.01 -4.53
N HIS A 130 -11.06 -2.06 -4.80
CA HIS A 130 -11.03 -0.77 -4.11
C HIS A 130 -12.39 -0.05 -4.03
N PRO A 131 -13.07 0.27 -5.15
CA PRO A 131 -14.39 0.89 -5.09
C PRO A 131 -15.49 -0.03 -4.54
N LEU A 132 -15.31 -1.35 -4.64
CA LEU A 132 -16.32 -2.33 -4.27
C LEU A 132 -16.29 -2.70 -2.78
N ALA A 133 -15.14 -2.52 -2.13
CA ALA A 133 -14.91 -2.83 -0.72
C ALA A 133 -15.25 -1.67 0.22
N GLU A 134 -15.81 -0.57 -0.30
CA GLU A 134 -16.20 0.58 0.52
C GLU A 134 -17.25 0.19 1.58
N ASN A 135 -16.98 0.60 2.82
CA ASN A 135 -17.83 0.37 3.98
C ASN A 135 -17.75 1.57 4.95
N MET A 136 -18.43 1.48 6.10
CA MET A 136 -18.44 2.61 7.04
C MET A 136 -17.04 2.91 7.58
N THR A 137 -16.22 1.88 7.85
CA THR A 137 -14.85 2.04 8.33
C THR A 137 -13.95 2.72 7.29
N THR A 138 -13.99 2.31 6.01
CA THR A 138 -13.20 2.96 4.94
C THR A 138 -13.64 4.39 4.70
N HIS A 139 -14.95 4.68 4.82
CA HIS A 139 -15.47 6.03 4.75
C HIS A 139 -15.02 6.88 5.94
N ALA A 140 -15.10 6.34 7.16
CA ALA A 140 -14.68 7.03 8.38
C ALA A 140 -13.18 7.36 8.37
N SER A 141 -12.33 6.50 7.80
CA SER A 141 -10.87 6.72 7.78
C SER A 141 -10.47 8.00 7.05
N ARG A 142 -11.23 8.40 6.00
CA ARG A 142 -11.02 9.66 5.26
C ARG A 142 -11.24 10.91 6.10
N SER A 143 -11.99 10.78 7.19
CA SER A 143 -12.24 11.86 8.14
C SER A 143 -11.16 11.97 9.21
N LEU A 144 -10.13 11.12 9.20
CA LEU A 144 -9.07 11.16 10.19
C LEU A 144 -7.89 12.04 9.74
N ARG A 145 -7.11 12.47 10.73
CA ARG A 145 -5.76 13.02 10.57
C ARG A 145 -4.84 12.39 11.61
N THR A 146 -3.59 12.20 11.23
CA THR A 146 -2.52 11.71 12.10
C THR A 146 -1.48 12.80 12.26
N ARG A 147 -0.88 12.88 13.45
CA ARG A 147 0.29 13.73 13.70
C ARG A 147 1.30 12.92 14.47
N LEU A 148 2.57 13.04 14.07
CA LEU A 148 3.71 12.51 14.79
C LEU A 148 4.72 13.65 14.95
N ALA A 149 5.26 13.80 16.15
CA ALA A 149 6.29 14.80 16.44
C ALA A 149 7.32 14.25 17.43
N PHE A 150 8.59 14.57 17.21
CA PHE A 150 9.61 14.29 18.21
C PHE A 150 9.49 15.25 19.40
N ARG A 151 9.63 14.72 20.62
CA ARG A 151 9.77 15.53 21.81
C ARG A 151 11.15 16.21 21.80
N PRO A 152 11.25 17.49 22.20
CA PRO A 152 12.54 18.17 22.26
C PRO A 152 13.46 17.47 23.27
N THR A 153 14.51 16.82 22.78
CA THR A 153 15.66 16.43 23.58
C THR A 153 16.64 17.61 23.54
N GLY A 154 17.00 18.21 24.68
CA GLY A 154 17.67 19.51 24.80
C GLY A 154 19.06 19.73 24.16
N SER A 155 19.48 18.92 23.19
CA SER A 155 20.74 19.02 22.45
C SER A 155 20.50 19.39 20.98
N GLY A 156 20.87 20.62 20.61
CA GLY A 156 20.56 21.28 19.34
C GLY A 156 21.27 20.80 18.06
N ASP A 157 21.92 19.62 18.06
CA ASP A 157 22.82 19.19 16.97
C ASP A 157 22.20 18.21 15.93
N GLY A 158 20.88 17.94 15.96
CA GLY A 158 20.24 16.89 15.13
C GLY A 158 19.26 17.31 14.02
N LEU A 159 19.08 18.61 13.77
CA LEU A 159 17.88 19.17 13.10
C LEU A 159 17.51 18.60 11.70
N PRO A 160 18.43 18.37 10.74
CA PRO A 160 18.05 17.91 9.40
C PRO A 160 17.72 16.41 9.30
N GLN A 161 18.22 15.60 10.23
CA GLN A 161 18.00 14.16 10.22
C GLN A 161 16.75 13.78 11.00
N ALA A 162 16.54 14.43 12.16
CA ALA A 162 15.32 14.29 12.92
C ALA A 162 14.10 14.66 12.08
N SER A 163 14.17 15.73 11.27
CA SER A 163 13.06 16.11 10.39
C SER A 163 12.76 15.09 9.29
N ARG A 164 13.80 14.48 8.67
CA ARG A 164 13.61 13.40 7.68
C ARG A 164 12.98 12.16 8.29
N LEU A 165 13.46 11.76 9.47
CA LEU A 165 12.89 10.62 10.18
C LEU A 165 11.45 10.91 10.63
N GLU A 166 11.14 12.15 11.04
CA GLU A 166 9.80 12.57 11.42
C GLU A 166 8.85 12.49 10.22
N THR A 167 9.28 12.95 9.04
CA THR A 167 8.51 12.83 7.80
C THR A 167 8.25 11.36 7.47
N LEU A 168 9.29 10.52 7.46
CA LEU A 168 9.17 9.09 7.18
C LEU A 168 8.18 8.38 8.12
N LEU A 169 8.30 8.64 9.43
CA LEU A 169 7.46 8.03 10.46
C LEU A 169 6.03 8.59 10.43
N SER A 170 5.85 9.85 10.08
CA SER A 170 4.53 10.46 9.88
C SER A 170 3.80 9.82 8.70
N GLU A 171 4.50 9.63 7.57
CA GLU A 171 3.97 8.93 6.39
C GLU A 171 3.65 7.46 6.67
N LEU A 172 4.50 6.79 7.46
CA LEU A 172 4.22 5.45 7.95
C LEU A 172 2.96 5.42 8.82
N LEU A 173 2.83 6.30 9.81
CA LEU A 173 1.66 6.37 10.67
C LEU A 173 0.37 6.63 9.87
N GLU A 174 0.42 7.55 8.91
CA GLU A 174 -0.70 7.82 8.02
C GLU A 174 -1.12 6.59 7.21
N ARG A 175 -0.15 5.84 6.65
CA ARG A 175 -0.45 4.58 5.95
C ARG A 175 -1.09 3.56 6.89
N LEU A 176 -0.51 3.35 8.07
CA LEU A 176 -0.96 2.34 9.02
C LEU A 176 -2.35 2.62 9.61
N VAL A 177 -2.79 3.89 9.66
CA VAL A 177 -4.06 4.30 10.29
C VAL A 177 -5.11 4.70 9.26
N ILE A 178 -4.76 5.53 8.28
CA ILE A 178 -5.73 6.12 7.35
C ILE A 178 -5.93 5.25 6.12
N SER A 179 -4.82 4.76 5.54
CA SER A 179 -4.86 3.95 4.30
C SER A 179 -5.20 2.48 4.57
N ALA A 180 -4.69 1.93 5.68
CA ALA A 180 -4.81 0.51 6.00
C ALA A 180 -6.22 -0.06 5.97
N PRO A 181 -7.27 0.58 6.51
CA PRO A 181 -8.62 0.04 6.42
C PRO A 181 -9.04 -0.26 4.98
N ARG A 182 -8.80 0.66 4.05
CA ARG A 182 -9.14 0.47 2.64
C ARG A 182 -8.38 -0.72 2.04
N GLU A 183 -7.08 -0.82 2.26
CA GLU A 183 -6.26 -1.91 1.75
C GLU A 183 -6.69 -3.27 2.31
N ILE A 184 -6.98 -3.34 3.61
CA ILE A 184 -7.41 -4.57 4.28
C ILE A 184 -8.73 -5.08 3.68
N PHE A 185 -9.74 -4.22 3.56
CA PHE A 185 -11.04 -4.63 3.00
C PHE A 185 -10.97 -4.91 1.50
N THR A 186 -10.12 -4.19 0.75
CA THR A 186 -9.86 -4.45 -0.67
C THR A 186 -9.29 -5.86 -0.87
N ASN A 187 -8.23 -6.18 -0.13
CA ASN A 187 -7.61 -7.50 -0.18
C ASN A 187 -8.58 -8.58 0.30
N GLN A 188 -9.35 -8.33 1.36
CA GLN A 188 -10.37 -9.28 1.84
C GLN A 188 -11.41 -9.58 0.76
N LEU A 189 -11.97 -8.57 0.10
CA LEU A 189 -12.95 -8.76 -0.98
C LEU A 189 -12.35 -9.51 -2.18
N THR A 190 -11.10 -9.22 -2.50
CA THR A 190 -10.35 -9.90 -3.57
C THR A 190 -10.26 -11.41 -3.28
N LEU A 191 -9.94 -11.78 -2.03
CA LEU A 191 -9.90 -13.18 -1.59
C LEU A 191 -11.27 -13.84 -1.64
N GLU A 192 -12.31 -13.18 -1.10
CA GLU A 192 -13.69 -13.69 -1.08
C GLU A 192 -14.28 -13.90 -2.49
N THR A 193 -13.77 -13.16 -3.48
CA THR A 193 -14.14 -13.31 -4.89
C THR A 193 -13.36 -14.43 -5.59
N GLY A 194 -12.46 -15.12 -4.87
CA GLY A 194 -11.73 -16.29 -5.34
C GLY A 194 -10.46 -15.97 -6.13
N PHE A 195 -9.81 -14.83 -5.82
CA PHE A 195 -8.47 -14.50 -6.30
C PHE A 195 -7.39 -14.86 -5.27
N ASP A 196 -7.65 -15.83 -4.40
CA ASP A 196 -6.74 -16.24 -3.32
C ASP A 196 -5.36 -16.66 -3.83
N GLN A 197 -5.30 -17.45 -4.91
CA GLN A 197 -4.02 -17.85 -5.50
C GLN A 197 -3.28 -16.67 -6.14
N ALA A 198 -4.00 -15.78 -6.82
CA ALA A 198 -3.43 -14.62 -7.49
C ALA A 198 -2.85 -13.61 -6.48
N LEU A 199 -3.61 -13.32 -5.43
CA LEU A 199 -3.17 -12.42 -4.37
C LEU A 199 -2.05 -13.04 -3.52
N LEU A 200 -2.11 -14.34 -3.22
CA LEU A 200 -1.01 -15.01 -2.50
C LEU A 200 0.29 -14.98 -3.32
N HIS A 201 0.20 -15.20 -4.63
CA HIS A 201 1.35 -15.10 -5.53
C HIS A 201 1.96 -13.71 -5.53
N LEU A 202 1.13 -12.66 -5.65
CA LEU A 202 1.58 -11.28 -5.53
C LEU A 202 2.26 -11.00 -4.18
N ASN A 203 1.67 -11.47 -3.09
CA ASN A 203 2.17 -11.20 -1.74
C ASN A 203 3.44 -11.98 -1.42
N ARG A 204 3.63 -13.19 -1.97
CA ARG A 204 4.93 -13.89 -1.96
C ARG A 204 6.01 -13.06 -2.62
N ARG A 205 5.72 -12.42 -3.75
CA ARG A 205 6.68 -11.54 -4.43
C ARG A 205 6.99 -10.31 -3.58
N ASN A 206 5.99 -9.67 -2.99
CA ASN A 206 6.19 -8.52 -2.10
C ASN A 206 7.09 -8.89 -0.89
N VAL A 207 6.83 -10.03 -0.24
CA VAL A 207 7.68 -10.54 0.86
C VAL A 207 9.09 -10.89 0.36
N ALA A 208 9.22 -11.55 -0.78
CA ALA A 208 10.53 -11.85 -1.37
C ALA A 208 11.31 -10.58 -1.75
N ASN A 209 10.63 -9.53 -2.22
CA ASN A 209 11.22 -8.23 -2.51
C ASN A 209 11.73 -7.58 -1.22
N ALA A 210 10.94 -7.59 -0.15
CA ALA A 210 11.36 -7.13 1.18
C ALA A 210 12.62 -7.88 1.66
N GLY A 211 12.66 -9.20 1.47
CA GLY A 211 13.84 -10.02 1.77
C GLY A 211 15.07 -9.63 0.94
N ARG A 212 14.93 -9.33 -0.36
CA ARG A 212 16.05 -8.86 -1.20
C ARG A 212 16.57 -7.49 -0.76
N SER A 213 15.71 -6.62 -0.24
CA SER A 213 16.11 -5.31 0.29
C SER A 213 17.01 -5.39 1.53
N LEU A 214 17.07 -6.54 2.22
CA LEU A 214 17.98 -6.76 3.35
C LEU A 214 19.46 -6.68 2.97
N ALA A 215 19.81 -7.00 1.72
CA ALA A 215 21.18 -6.83 1.24
C ALA A 215 21.60 -5.34 1.26
N GLY A 216 20.68 -4.46 0.82
CA GLY A 216 20.87 -3.01 0.91
C GLY A 216 20.95 -2.52 2.35
N ARG A 217 20.15 -3.10 3.26
CA ARG A 217 20.20 -2.82 4.70
C ARG A 217 21.57 -3.17 5.31
N ALA A 218 22.13 -4.33 4.99
CA ALA A 218 23.44 -4.74 5.49
C ALA A 218 24.55 -3.79 5.00
N GLN A 219 24.49 -3.35 3.74
CA GLN A 219 25.41 -2.35 3.21
C GLN A 219 25.24 -0.99 3.91
N LEU A 220 24.00 -0.55 4.14
CA LEU A 220 23.72 0.70 4.86
C LEU A 220 24.28 0.65 6.29
N ARG A 221 24.08 -0.47 7.00
CA ARG A 221 24.67 -0.68 8.34
C ARG A 221 26.18 -0.51 8.32
N ASN A 222 26.88 -1.17 7.40
CA ASN A 222 28.34 -1.06 7.31
C ASN A 222 28.81 0.39 7.05
N LEU A 223 28.10 1.14 6.20
CA LEU A 223 28.40 2.55 5.94
C LEU A 223 28.17 3.41 7.19
N LEU A 224 27.07 3.18 7.90
CA LEU A 224 26.75 3.91 9.12
C LEU A 224 27.72 3.58 10.27
N GLU A 225 28.19 2.34 10.39
CA GLU A 225 29.22 1.94 11.36
C GLU A 225 30.58 2.61 11.05
N GLN A 226 30.93 2.79 9.78
CA GLN A 226 32.13 3.55 9.38
C GLN A 226 32.01 5.03 9.75
N ASP A 227 30.83 5.62 9.58
CA ASP A 227 30.55 7.00 10.02
C ASP A 227 30.71 7.16 11.53
N VAL A 228 30.27 6.17 12.31
CA VAL A 228 30.48 6.13 13.77
C VAL A 228 31.95 6.02 14.11
N ALA A 229 32.67 5.09 13.48
CA ALA A 229 34.11 4.92 13.70
C ALA A 229 34.91 6.18 13.33
N SER A 230 34.42 6.97 12.38
CA SER A 230 35.00 8.25 11.97
C SER A 230 34.59 9.44 12.85
N GLY A 231 33.72 9.22 13.85
CA GLY A 231 33.23 10.26 14.75
C GLY A 231 32.18 11.21 14.12
N ASN A 232 31.66 10.88 12.95
CA ASN A 232 30.68 11.71 12.23
C ASN A 232 29.24 11.52 12.75
N ARG A 233 28.99 10.45 13.51
CA ARG A 233 27.67 10.07 14.01
C ARG A 233 27.79 9.23 15.29
N SER A 234 26.77 9.24 16.14
CA SER A 234 26.70 8.33 17.29
C SER A 234 26.04 7.00 16.92
N GLU A 235 26.37 5.93 17.65
CA GLU A 235 25.73 4.61 17.51
C GLU A 235 24.21 4.69 17.70
N GLN A 236 23.76 5.52 18.64
CA GLN A 236 22.36 5.77 18.90
C GLN A 236 21.64 6.27 17.64
N VAL A 237 22.19 7.28 16.97
CA VAL A 237 21.58 7.86 15.76
C VAL A 237 21.57 6.84 14.61
N VAL A 238 22.57 5.96 14.52
CA VAL A 238 22.57 4.86 13.56
C VAL A 238 21.43 3.88 13.83
N GLY A 239 21.26 3.45 15.09
CA GLY A 239 20.16 2.58 15.49
C GLY A 239 18.79 3.17 15.15
N GLN A 240 18.62 4.48 15.35
CA GLN A 240 17.37 5.21 15.03
C GLN A 240 17.06 5.21 13.53
N ILE A 241 18.06 5.37 12.66
CA ILE A 241 17.88 5.30 11.20
C ILE A 241 17.47 3.89 10.78
N LEU A 242 18.21 2.89 11.28
CA LEU A 242 17.96 1.49 10.93
C LEU A 242 16.56 1.06 11.38
N LEU A 243 16.17 1.39 12.61
CA LEU A 243 14.82 1.12 13.10
C LEU A 243 13.76 1.83 12.26
N GLY A 244 13.93 3.12 11.98
CA GLY A 244 12.97 3.88 11.17
C GLY A 244 12.75 3.28 9.79
N GLY A 245 13.84 2.91 9.11
CA GLY A 245 13.78 2.24 7.81
C GLY A 245 13.14 0.84 7.90
N ASP A 246 13.49 0.05 8.92
CA ASP A 246 12.94 -1.29 9.09
C ASP A 246 11.44 -1.26 9.35
N LEU A 247 10.96 -0.35 10.22
CA LEU A 247 9.54 -0.17 10.51
C LEU A 247 8.78 0.26 9.25
N GLU A 248 9.32 1.23 8.50
CA GLU A 248 8.72 1.72 7.26
C GLU A 248 8.51 0.61 6.24
N SER A 249 9.54 -0.20 6.02
CA SER A 249 9.54 -1.19 4.96
C SER A 249 8.73 -2.46 5.30
N HIS A 250 8.54 -2.77 6.59
CA HIS A 250 7.98 -4.07 7.00
C HIS A 250 6.63 -3.99 7.70
N LEU A 251 6.28 -2.91 8.41
CA LEU A 251 4.99 -2.85 9.09
C LEU A 251 3.81 -2.82 8.10
N VAL A 252 4.01 -2.26 6.91
CA VAL A 252 2.99 -2.22 5.86
C VAL A 252 2.58 -3.60 5.34
N LEU A 253 3.45 -4.61 5.46
CA LEU A 253 3.13 -5.98 5.07
C LEU A 253 2.02 -6.61 5.93
N ALA A 254 1.68 -6.02 7.07
CA ALA A 254 0.52 -6.45 7.86
C ALA A 254 -0.79 -6.27 7.08
N MET A 255 -0.88 -5.25 6.22
CA MET A 255 -2.04 -5.03 5.34
C MET A 255 -2.16 -6.10 4.25
N GLU A 256 -1.07 -6.79 3.93
CA GLU A 256 -1.02 -7.86 2.93
C GLU A 256 -1.34 -9.24 3.52
N ILE A 257 -1.16 -9.41 4.83
CA ILE A 257 -1.28 -10.71 5.52
C ILE A 257 -2.57 -10.82 6.30
N ALA A 258 -2.97 -9.78 7.05
CA ALA A 258 -4.21 -9.78 7.82
C ALA A 258 -5.45 -10.19 7.00
N PRO A 259 -5.64 -9.73 5.75
CA PRO A 259 -6.80 -10.11 4.95
C PRO A 259 -6.95 -11.62 4.72
N PHE A 260 -5.84 -12.37 4.60
CA PHE A 260 -5.90 -13.83 4.46
C PHE A 260 -6.53 -14.49 5.67
N VAL A 261 -6.18 -14.05 6.89
CA VAL A 261 -6.80 -14.58 8.12
C VAL A 261 -8.28 -14.20 8.17
N ARG A 262 -8.61 -12.95 7.86
CA ARG A 262 -9.99 -12.44 7.85
C ARG A 262 -10.91 -13.22 6.91
N ALA A 263 -10.40 -13.59 5.73
CA ALA A 263 -11.12 -14.37 4.73
C ALA A 263 -11.02 -15.90 4.94
N GLY A 264 -10.44 -16.38 6.05
CA GLY A 264 -10.36 -17.82 6.36
C GLY A 264 -9.27 -18.59 5.61
N HIS A 265 -8.31 -17.90 4.99
CA HIS A 265 -7.17 -18.48 4.29
C HIS A 265 -5.92 -18.59 5.20
N ASP A 266 -6.06 -19.14 6.40
CA ASP A 266 -4.99 -19.18 7.42
C ASP A 266 -3.70 -19.86 6.92
N HIS A 267 -3.80 -20.84 6.03
CA HIS A 267 -2.63 -21.49 5.46
C HIS A 267 -1.75 -20.51 4.68
N ALA A 268 -2.37 -19.66 3.85
CA ALA A 268 -1.68 -18.65 3.05
C ALA A 268 -1.04 -17.59 3.95
N ALA A 269 -1.77 -17.11 4.97
CA ALA A 269 -1.23 -16.18 5.97
C ALA A 269 0.00 -16.75 6.69
N ARG A 270 -0.08 -18.00 7.18
CA ARG A 270 1.03 -18.69 7.84
C ARG A 270 2.23 -18.89 6.93
N GLU A 271 2.00 -19.09 5.64
CA GLU A 271 3.08 -19.24 4.68
C GLU A 271 3.90 -17.95 4.55
N LEU A 272 3.22 -16.81 4.37
CA LEU A 272 3.86 -15.50 4.29
C LEU A 272 4.55 -15.12 5.61
N LEU A 273 3.87 -15.31 6.74
CA LEU A 273 4.43 -15.06 8.07
C LEU A 273 5.68 -15.88 8.34
N ARG A 274 5.72 -17.15 7.92
CA ARG A 274 6.89 -18.01 8.12
C ARG A 274 8.14 -17.45 7.46
N VAL A 275 8.01 -16.87 6.27
CA VAL A 275 9.15 -16.22 5.59
C VAL A 275 9.59 -14.99 6.37
N LEU A 276 8.64 -14.15 6.81
CA LEU A 276 8.96 -12.98 7.64
C LEU A 276 9.70 -13.39 8.92
N GLU A 277 9.17 -14.36 9.67
CA GLU A 277 9.70 -14.80 10.96
C GLU A 277 11.06 -15.49 10.85
N ARG A 278 11.30 -16.28 9.80
CA ARG A 278 12.52 -17.09 9.68
C ARG A 278 13.64 -16.40 8.92
N GLU A 279 13.31 -15.58 7.94
CA GLU A 279 14.29 -15.06 6.98
C GLU A 279 14.50 -13.55 7.14
N ILE A 280 13.44 -12.80 7.48
CA ILE A 280 13.47 -11.33 7.44
C ILE A 280 13.64 -10.73 8.83
N PHE A 281 12.71 -10.96 9.76
CA PHE A 281 12.74 -10.38 11.11
C PHE A 281 14.03 -10.63 11.89
N PRO A 282 14.71 -11.79 11.79
CA PRO A 282 16.00 -11.99 12.46
C PRO A 282 17.12 -11.04 11.99
N GLN A 283 16.94 -10.38 10.84
CA GLN A 283 17.92 -9.44 10.27
C GLN A 283 17.58 -7.96 10.50
N LEU A 284 16.44 -7.66 11.14
CA LEU A 284 15.96 -6.32 11.41
C LEU A 284 16.27 -5.90 12.86
N GLU A 285 15.95 -4.65 13.20
CA GLU A 285 15.87 -4.24 14.60
C GLU A 285 14.80 -5.05 15.36
N PRO A 286 15.07 -5.49 16.61
CA PRO A 286 14.25 -6.49 17.30
C PRO A 286 12.82 -6.02 17.62
N GLN A 287 12.56 -4.71 17.60
CA GLN A 287 11.26 -4.11 17.84
C GLN A 287 10.27 -4.31 16.70
N VAL A 288 10.76 -4.61 15.49
CA VAL A 288 9.92 -4.68 14.29
C VAL A 288 8.95 -5.85 14.37
N ALA A 289 9.41 -7.04 14.77
CA ALA A 289 8.57 -8.23 14.81
C ALA A 289 7.41 -8.13 15.85
N PRO A 290 7.63 -7.67 17.10
CA PRO A 290 6.54 -7.42 18.04
C PRO A 290 5.55 -6.37 17.55
N ALA A 291 6.03 -5.24 17.00
CA ALA A 291 5.17 -4.17 16.48
C ALA A 291 4.32 -4.67 15.30
N PHE A 292 4.93 -5.40 14.36
CA PHE A 292 4.25 -6.04 13.25
C PHE A 292 3.15 -6.99 13.75
N ALA A 293 3.46 -7.89 14.68
CA ALA A 293 2.51 -8.87 15.18
C ALA A 293 1.30 -8.22 15.88
N ALA A 294 1.55 -7.15 16.64
CA ALA A 294 0.50 -6.40 17.32
C ALA A 294 -0.41 -5.66 16.33
N ILE A 295 0.16 -4.95 15.36
CA ILE A 295 -0.58 -4.24 14.31
C ILE A 295 -1.36 -5.23 13.44
N ASN A 296 -0.74 -6.34 13.04
CA ASN A 296 -1.40 -7.37 12.25
C ASN A 296 -2.63 -7.95 12.98
N ARG A 297 -2.57 -8.11 14.31
CA ARG A 297 -3.73 -8.52 15.11
C ARG A 297 -4.84 -7.47 15.08
N LEU A 298 -4.51 -6.19 15.26
CA LEU A 298 -5.49 -5.10 15.16
C LEU A 298 -6.15 -5.04 13.77
N TYR A 299 -5.44 -5.42 12.71
CA TYR A 299 -5.97 -5.49 11.36
C TYR A 299 -6.87 -6.71 11.16
N ILE A 300 -6.51 -7.86 11.73
CA ILE A 300 -7.34 -9.06 11.73
C ILE A 300 -8.69 -8.77 12.42
N ASP A 301 -8.69 -8.01 13.50
CA ASP A 301 -9.89 -7.71 14.29
C ASP A 301 -10.68 -6.46 13.82
N LEU A 302 -10.24 -5.80 12.74
CA LEU A 302 -10.84 -4.54 12.26
C LEU A 302 -12.29 -4.74 11.79
N ALA A 303 -13.26 -4.11 12.44
CA ALA A 303 -14.66 -4.21 12.04
C ALA A 303 -14.97 -3.32 10.80
N PRO A 304 -15.89 -3.75 9.90
CA PRO A 304 -16.27 -2.97 8.71
C PRO A 304 -17.22 -1.80 8.99
N ASP A 305 -17.75 -1.70 10.21
CA ASP A 305 -18.82 -0.79 10.62
C ASP A 305 -18.40 0.19 11.74
N LEU A 306 -17.11 0.49 11.87
CA LEU A 306 -16.62 1.41 12.90
C LEU A 306 -17.09 2.85 12.63
N SER A 307 -17.56 3.51 13.70
CA SER A 307 -17.77 4.95 13.70
C SER A 307 -16.43 5.70 13.67
N VAL A 308 -16.45 7.00 13.34
CA VAL A 308 -15.25 7.85 13.37
C VAL A 308 -14.59 7.83 14.76
N GLU A 309 -15.37 7.90 15.84
CA GLU A 309 -14.86 7.85 17.21
C GLU A 309 -14.19 6.50 17.54
N ALA A 310 -14.84 5.39 17.21
CA ALA A 310 -14.27 4.06 17.41
C ALA A 310 -13.00 3.86 16.57
N LEU A 311 -12.97 4.41 15.35
CA LEU A 311 -11.80 4.34 14.48
C LEU A 311 -10.64 5.23 14.98
N VAL A 312 -10.92 6.37 15.61
CA VAL A 312 -9.90 7.16 16.32
C VAL A 312 -9.26 6.33 17.42
N THR A 313 -10.06 5.66 18.26
CA THR A 313 -9.55 4.78 19.32
C THR A 313 -8.69 3.64 18.76
N TRP A 314 -9.16 2.98 17.69
CA TRP A 314 -8.38 1.96 17.00
C TRP A 314 -7.07 2.51 16.42
N GLY A 315 -7.10 3.69 15.80
CA GLY A 315 -5.92 4.34 15.24
C GLY A 315 -4.90 4.72 16.31
N GLN A 316 -5.36 5.14 17.49
CA GLN A 316 -4.51 5.39 18.65
C GLN A 316 -3.82 4.12 19.15
N GLN A 317 -4.49 2.96 19.10
CA GLN A 317 -3.85 1.66 19.44
C GLN A 317 -2.75 1.30 18.45
N VAL A 318 -2.98 1.48 17.15
CA VAL A 318 -1.95 1.30 16.10
C VAL A 318 -0.77 2.25 16.34
N ALA A 319 -1.04 3.53 16.58
CA ALA A 319 -0.02 4.54 16.86
C ALA A 319 0.80 4.19 18.12
N ALA A 320 0.16 3.68 19.17
CA ALA A 320 0.83 3.29 20.41
C ALA A 320 1.86 2.18 20.19
N HIS A 321 1.60 1.21 19.31
CA HIS A 321 2.59 0.17 18.97
C HIS A 321 3.81 0.73 18.23
N LEU A 322 3.60 1.69 17.32
CA LEU A 322 4.69 2.39 16.65
C LEU A 322 5.52 3.21 17.65
N VAL A 323 4.86 3.99 18.52
CA VAL A 323 5.51 4.78 19.58
C VAL A 323 6.32 3.89 20.52
N THR A 324 5.77 2.74 20.92
CA THR A 324 6.45 1.78 21.81
C THR A 324 7.73 1.25 21.16
N ALA A 325 7.67 0.85 19.87
CA ALA A 325 8.84 0.38 19.15
C ALA A 325 9.95 1.45 19.07
N LEU A 326 9.57 2.71 18.83
CA LEU A 326 10.51 3.84 18.74
C LEU A 326 11.14 4.20 20.10
N ALA A 327 10.38 4.12 21.18
CA ALA A 327 10.85 4.48 22.51
C ALA A 327 12.01 3.61 23.01
N GLU A 328 12.11 2.35 22.57
CA GLU A 328 13.23 1.46 22.92
C GLU A 328 14.59 1.93 22.35
N HIS A 329 14.58 2.79 21.32
CA HIS A 329 15.77 3.47 20.78
C HIS A 329 15.85 4.95 21.19
N GLU A 330 15.21 5.29 22.32
CA GLU A 330 15.17 6.64 22.89
C GLU A 330 14.57 7.70 21.94
N LEU A 331 13.82 7.27 20.91
CA LEU A 331 13.04 8.16 20.07
C LEU A 331 11.73 8.49 20.78
N LEU A 332 11.77 9.55 21.59
CA LEU A 332 10.59 10.06 22.28
C LEU A 332 9.69 10.78 21.28
N VAL A 333 8.67 10.06 20.79
CA VAL A 333 7.66 10.61 19.88
C VAL A 333 6.31 10.74 20.57
N GLU A 334 5.56 11.77 20.17
CA GLU A 334 4.13 11.87 20.43
C GLU A 334 3.39 11.60 19.12
N ALA A 335 2.47 10.65 19.14
CA ALA A 335 1.59 10.35 18.02
C ALA A 335 0.14 10.58 18.42
N THR A 336 -0.61 11.32 17.62
CA THR A 336 -2.04 11.55 17.81
C THR A 336 -2.81 11.14 16.56
N VAL A 337 -4.00 10.60 16.80
CA VAL A 337 -5.01 10.32 15.78
C VAL A 337 -6.28 11.01 16.22
N GLU A 338 -6.88 11.77 15.32
CA GLU A 338 -8.05 12.58 15.61
C GLU A 338 -8.93 12.77 14.36
N SER A 339 -10.18 13.13 14.58
CA SER A 339 -11.12 13.49 13.50
C SER A 339 -10.80 14.87 12.95
N ARG A 340 -10.95 15.06 11.64
CA ARG A 340 -10.88 16.36 10.95
C ARG A 340 -12.09 17.25 11.28
N TYR A 341 -13.18 16.66 11.74
CA TYR A 341 -14.36 17.39 12.19
C TYR A 341 -14.25 17.68 13.68
N GLU A 342 -14.08 18.95 14.03
CA GLU A 342 -14.32 19.42 15.40
C GLU A 342 -15.82 19.33 15.68
N PRO A 343 -16.25 18.70 16.79
CA PRO A 343 -17.64 18.73 17.19
C PRO A 343 -17.96 20.16 17.70
N GLY A 344 -18.48 21.03 16.82
CA GLY A 344 -18.99 22.34 17.23
C GLY A 344 -18.91 23.52 16.25
N ALA A 345 -18.84 23.30 14.93
CA ALA A 345 -18.96 24.38 13.94
C ALA A 345 -20.38 24.48 13.35
#